data_AF-A0A8T3TV12-F1
#
_entry.id   AF-A0A8T3TV12-F1
#
_cell.length_a   1.000
_cell.length_b   1.000
_cell.length_c   1.000
_cell.angle_alpha   90.00
_cell.angle_beta   90.00
_cell.angle_gamma   90.00
#
_symmetry.space_group_name_H-M   'P 1'
#
loop_
_entity.id
_entity.type
_entity.pdbx_description
1 polymer ?
#
loop_
_entity_poly.entity_id
_entity_poly.type
_entity_poly.pdbx_seq_one_letter_code
_entity_poly.pdbx_strand_id
1 'polypeptide(L)'
;MSGRTPAGESPLCWFRLGPADRPSVGVGDVVSVGDALFERTRDVHLLESSRVSRGDLTPGAAVDPADHLDSAAGRPRARLSDRVTVLFRGTEGRLRLAVGRAADHALSVVSGVVESVDGRGIAIRAEGDGLPGAIRWGRSVRGRLMLGVSTPDGDLRASAIDVAAAGSIVVAGARVDIEAITRARALGVRGVICGGLMSKVLRQLEASDARQRASLHPPPPFAVLALDGYGLRPIPGPAWDALSAAAGKEVTIVADPPLVLLAAGPKRRASGDLVRVTAGRHLGREGRLLDLRGQLRGVGGVYLPAGLVSLDGRTPSDPVERQTIALADLERLD
;
A
#
# COMPACT_ATOMS: atom_id res chain seq x y z
N MET A 1 7.54 -12.62 -10.10
CA MET A 1 6.54 -13.59 -9.60
C MET A 1 5.61 -12.85 -8.65
N SER A 2 4.45 -12.42 -9.15
CA SER A 2 3.44 -11.73 -8.33
C SER A 2 2.58 -12.79 -7.67
N GLY A 3 2.82 -13.05 -6.38
CA GLY A 3 2.01 -13.94 -5.58
C GLY A 3 0.65 -13.30 -5.37
N ARG A 4 -0.34 -13.71 -6.15
CA ARG A 4 -1.75 -13.42 -5.85
C ARG A 4 -2.11 -14.20 -4.59
N THR A 5 -2.43 -13.48 -3.52
CA THR A 5 -3.10 -14.08 -2.35
C THR A 5 -4.47 -14.61 -2.82
N PRO A 6 -4.77 -15.91 -2.65
CA PRO A 6 -6.09 -16.43 -2.95
C PRO A 6 -7.12 -15.76 -2.02
N ALA A 7 -8.27 -15.37 -2.58
CA ALA A 7 -9.36 -14.81 -1.80
C ALA A 7 -9.87 -15.85 -0.78
N GLY A 8 -9.73 -15.54 0.52
CA GLY A 8 -10.13 -16.40 1.65
C GLY A 8 -9.02 -16.68 2.68
N GLU A 9 -7.77 -16.32 2.39
CA GLU A 9 -6.66 -16.32 3.35
C GLU A 9 -6.39 -14.91 3.88
N SER A 10 -6.06 -14.83 5.17
CA SER A 10 -5.52 -13.61 5.80
C SER A 10 -4.40 -13.02 4.92
N PRO A 11 -4.44 -11.72 4.60
CA PRO A 11 -3.46 -11.12 3.71
C PRO A 11 -2.09 -11.03 4.39
N LEU A 12 -1.04 -11.24 3.61
CA LEU A 12 0.35 -11.04 4.05
C LEU A 12 0.76 -9.59 3.79
N CYS A 13 0.93 -8.79 4.84
CA CYS A 13 1.25 -7.37 4.78
C CYS A 13 2.74 -7.13 5.05
N TRP A 14 3.38 -6.35 4.19
CA TRP A 14 4.81 -6.05 4.25
C TRP A 14 5.10 -4.65 4.80
N PHE A 15 6.01 -4.60 5.77
CA PHE A 15 6.50 -3.39 6.40
C PHE A 15 7.98 -3.22 6.09
N ARG A 16 8.30 -2.24 5.24
CA ARG A 16 9.66 -2.06 4.74
C ARG A 16 10.59 -1.45 5.79
N LEU A 17 11.74 -2.10 5.97
CA LEU A 17 12.85 -1.57 6.75
C LEU A 17 13.73 -0.67 5.88
N GLY A 18 14.14 0.45 6.45
CA GLY A 18 15.16 1.33 5.90
C GLY A 18 16.58 0.87 6.24
N PRO A 19 17.60 1.49 5.64
CA PRO A 19 18.99 1.23 6.03
C PRO A 19 19.21 1.56 7.51
N ALA A 20 19.83 0.65 8.25
CA ALA A 20 20.03 0.74 9.71
C ALA A 20 18.75 0.70 10.58
N ASP A 21 17.57 0.40 10.02
CA ASP A 21 16.40 0.07 10.84
C ASP A 21 16.61 -1.29 11.52
N ARG A 22 16.13 -1.46 12.77
CA ARG A 22 16.28 -2.69 13.54
C ARG A 22 14.93 -3.29 13.87
N PRO A 23 14.63 -4.54 13.46
CA PRO A 23 13.38 -5.20 13.84
C PRO A 23 13.32 -5.38 15.37
N SER A 24 12.14 -5.11 15.92
CA SER A 24 11.81 -5.29 17.34
C SER A 24 11.02 -6.58 17.58
N VAL A 25 10.63 -7.28 16.52
CA VAL A 25 9.85 -8.52 16.52
C VAL A 25 10.59 -9.64 15.80
N GLY A 26 10.28 -10.88 16.17
CA GLY A 26 10.76 -12.11 15.55
C GLY A 26 9.67 -12.87 14.80
N VAL A 27 10.09 -13.86 14.02
CA VAL A 27 9.16 -14.78 13.33
C VAL A 27 8.38 -15.59 14.35
N GLY A 28 7.05 -15.65 14.18
CA GLY A 28 6.12 -16.33 15.10
C GLY A 28 5.52 -15.43 16.17
N ASP A 29 6.01 -14.19 16.33
CA ASP A 29 5.45 -13.25 17.28
C ASP A 29 4.03 -12.83 16.89
N VAL A 30 3.16 -12.70 17.87
CA VAL A 30 1.82 -12.10 17.72
C VAL A 30 1.96 -10.60 17.96
N VAL A 31 1.51 -9.80 17.01
CA VAL A 31 1.56 -8.34 17.07
C VAL A 31 0.16 -7.76 17.02
N SER A 32 -0.09 -6.77 17.85
CA SER A 32 -1.31 -5.98 17.88
C SER A 32 -1.06 -4.59 17.28
N VAL A 33 -2.15 -3.93 16.84
CA VAL A 33 -2.05 -2.54 16.44
C VAL A 33 -1.53 -1.68 17.57
N GLY A 34 -0.50 -0.88 17.29
CA GLY A 34 0.21 -0.04 18.26
C GLY A 34 1.51 -0.63 18.76
N ASP A 35 1.76 -1.93 18.56
CA ASP A 35 3.02 -2.56 18.99
C ASP A 35 4.20 -2.09 18.13
N ALA A 36 5.39 -1.99 18.74
CA ALA A 36 6.59 -1.60 18.02
C ALA A 36 7.05 -2.74 17.09
N LEU A 37 7.08 -2.49 15.78
CA LEU A 37 7.58 -3.45 14.80
C LEU A 37 9.09 -3.36 14.63
N PHE A 38 9.62 -2.13 14.58
CA PHE A 38 11.03 -1.89 14.40
C PHE A 38 11.41 -0.49 14.85
N GLU A 39 12.68 -0.34 15.21
CA GLU A 39 13.32 0.95 15.41
C GLU A 39 13.73 1.53 14.07
N ARG A 40 13.15 2.68 13.72
CA ARG A 40 13.51 3.47 12.56
C ARG A 40 14.65 4.41 12.88
N THR A 41 15.74 4.31 12.14
CA THR A 41 16.88 5.19 12.28
C THR A 41 16.69 6.44 11.41
N ARG A 42 16.85 7.64 11.99
CA ARG A 42 16.73 8.92 11.24
C ARG A 42 18.10 9.39 10.72
N ASP A 43 18.08 10.37 9.82
CA ASP A 43 19.26 11.05 9.27
C ASP A 43 20.35 10.10 8.75
N VAL A 44 19.90 9.00 8.12
CA VAL A 44 20.80 7.98 7.62
C VAL A 44 21.60 8.53 6.44
N HIS A 45 22.92 8.49 6.56
CA HIS A 45 23.85 8.79 5.49
C HIS A 45 24.74 7.58 5.21
N LEU A 46 25.16 7.47 3.96
CA LEU A 46 25.97 6.35 3.49
C LEU A 46 27.44 6.72 3.56
N LEU A 47 28.24 5.85 4.15
CA LEU A 47 29.69 5.96 4.18
C LEU A 47 30.31 4.78 3.47
N GLU A 48 31.35 5.04 2.69
CA GLU A 48 32.28 4.00 2.26
C GLU A 48 33.51 4.01 3.18
N SER A 49 33.78 2.85 3.77
CA SER A 49 34.97 2.60 4.58
C SER A 49 35.97 1.79 3.76
N SER A 50 37.17 2.36 3.57
CA SER A 50 38.34 1.68 3.00
C SER A 50 39.06 0.78 4.00
N ARG A 51 38.72 0.87 5.30
CA ARG A 51 39.20 -0.11 6.29
C ARG A 51 38.62 -1.47 5.93
N VAL A 52 39.51 -2.37 5.52
CA VAL A 52 39.23 -3.80 5.39
C VAL A 52 38.98 -4.30 6.81
N SER A 53 37.71 -4.54 7.15
CA SER A 53 37.43 -5.22 8.41
C SER A 53 38.04 -6.62 8.32
N ARG A 54 38.92 -6.95 9.27
CA ARG A 54 39.57 -8.27 9.37
C ARG A 54 38.59 -9.36 9.84
N GLY A 55 37.32 -9.02 10.12
CA GLY A 55 36.28 -9.95 10.56
C GLY A 55 35.17 -10.18 9.55
N ASP A 56 34.37 -11.23 9.81
CA ASP A 56 33.21 -11.67 9.02
C ASP A 56 31.98 -10.77 9.21
N LEU A 57 32.14 -9.47 8.97
CA LEU A 57 30.99 -8.55 8.98
C LEU A 57 30.10 -8.83 7.76
N THR A 58 28.89 -9.30 8.04
CA THR A 58 27.85 -9.57 7.04
C THR A 58 26.91 -8.37 6.89
N PRO A 59 26.25 -8.21 5.71
CA PRO A 59 25.18 -7.25 5.56
C PRO A 59 24.12 -7.39 6.67
N GLY A 60 23.75 -6.28 7.30
CA GLY A 60 22.86 -6.22 8.46
C GLY A 60 23.57 -6.21 9.82
N ALA A 61 24.88 -6.49 9.87
CA ALA A 61 25.63 -6.44 11.12
C ALA A 61 25.72 -5.00 11.66
N ALA A 62 25.49 -4.85 12.97
CA ALA A 62 25.77 -3.63 13.69
C ALA A 62 27.27 -3.50 13.90
N VAL A 63 27.77 -2.27 13.86
CA VAL A 63 29.19 -1.94 13.95
C VAL A 63 29.38 -0.88 15.01
N ASP A 64 30.40 -1.02 15.85
CA ASP A 64 30.77 0.04 16.77
C ASP A 64 31.28 1.24 15.96
N PRO A 65 30.68 2.44 16.14
CA PRO A 65 31.19 3.64 15.49
C PRO A 65 32.69 3.82 15.69
N ALA A 66 33.21 3.54 16.89
CA ALA A 66 34.62 3.71 17.25
C ALA A 66 35.58 2.99 16.29
N ASP A 67 35.19 1.82 15.79
CA ASP A 67 35.98 0.99 14.88
C ASP A 67 36.10 1.59 13.47
N HIS A 68 35.24 2.54 13.10
CA HIS A 68 35.11 3.09 11.74
C HIS A 68 35.08 4.62 11.67
N LEU A 69 35.38 5.32 12.77
CA LEU A 69 35.44 6.79 12.88
C LEU A 69 36.57 7.49 12.11
N ASP A 70 37.24 6.82 11.15
CA ASP A 70 38.41 7.41 10.49
C ASP A 70 38.07 8.71 9.76
N SER A 71 38.76 9.75 10.19
CA SER A 71 38.59 11.11 9.71
C SER A 71 39.25 11.26 8.34
N ALA A 72 38.46 11.37 7.27
CA ALA A 72 38.99 12.03 6.08
C ALA A 72 39.12 13.52 6.38
N ALA A 73 40.34 14.05 6.37
CA ALA A 73 40.64 15.46 6.60
C ALA A 73 40.21 16.01 7.99
N GLY A 74 40.41 15.23 9.06
CA GLY A 74 40.28 15.71 10.44
C GLY A 74 38.85 15.98 10.95
N ARG A 75 37.81 15.59 10.19
CA ARG A 75 36.41 15.61 10.67
C ARG A 75 35.88 14.19 10.87
N PRO A 76 35.33 13.85 12.06
CA PRO A 76 34.74 12.54 12.30
C PRO A 76 33.51 12.34 11.41
N ARG A 77 33.47 11.22 10.67
CA ARG A 77 32.40 10.90 9.70
C ARG A 77 31.16 10.27 10.36
N ALA A 78 31.28 9.81 11.60
CA ALA A 78 30.20 9.38 12.48
C ALA A 78 30.45 9.97 13.88
N ARG A 79 29.53 9.80 14.82
CA ARG A 79 29.72 10.07 16.25
C ARG A 79 29.67 8.74 17.01
N LEU A 80 30.23 8.70 18.22
CA LEU A 80 30.10 7.54 19.11
C LEU A 80 28.64 7.19 19.43
N SER A 81 27.73 8.17 19.37
CA SER A 81 26.29 7.99 19.54
C SER A 81 25.56 7.55 18.27
N ASP A 82 26.23 7.58 17.11
CA ASP A 82 25.59 7.25 15.85
C ASP A 82 25.43 5.72 15.74
N ARG A 83 24.39 5.26 15.06
CA ARG A 83 24.19 3.85 14.76
C ARG A 83 24.83 3.53 13.42
N VAL A 84 25.70 2.52 13.38
CA VAL A 84 26.38 2.10 12.15
C VAL A 84 25.96 0.67 11.80
N THR A 85 25.51 0.45 10.57
CA THR A 85 25.10 -0.86 10.06
C THR A 85 25.78 -1.14 8.73
N VAL A 86 26.29 -2.36 8.55
CA VAL A 86 26.86 -2.80 7.27
C VAL A 86 25.74 -3.02 6.27
N LEU A 87 25.77 -2.33 5.14
CA LEU A 87 24.83 -2.55 4.05
C LEU A 87 25.38 -3.57 3.04
N PHE A 88 26.67 -3.46 2.73
CA PHE A 88 27.29 -4.28 1.70
C PHE A 88 28.81 -4.36 1.91
N ARG A 89 29.38 -5.51 1.53
CA ARG A 89 30.82 -5.75 1.46
C ARG A 89 31.22 -5.88 0.00
N GLY A 90 32.06 -4.95 -0.46
CA GLY A 90 32.66 -4.98 -1.79
C GLY A 90 33.73 -6.06 -1.91
N THR A 91 34.04 -6.41 -3.15
CA THR A 91 35.01 -7.45 -3.53
C THR A 91 36.43 -7.17 -3.03
N GLU A 92 36.79 -5.90 -2.84
CA GLU A 92 38.10 -5.47 -2.29
C GLU A 92 38.10 -5.31 -0.75
N GLY A 93 37.08 -5.81 -0.05
CA GLY A 93 36.97 -5.64 1.40
C GLY A 93 36.50 -4.25 1.85
N ARG A 94 36.11 -3.38 0.91
CA ARG A 94 35.45 -2.09 1.21
C ARG A 94 34.07 -2.33 1.80
N LEU A 95 33.71 -1.60 2.84
CA LEU A 95 32.38 -1.67 3.44
C LEU A 95 31.56 -0.45 3.07
N ARG A 96 30.30 -0.68 2.69
CA ARG A 96 29.27 0.35 2.65
C ARG A 96 28.48 0.30 3.95
N LEU A 97 28.47 1.41 4.66
CA LEU A 97 27.87 1.56 5.98
C LEU A 97 26.71 2.55 5.90
N ALA A 98 25.60 2.23 6.56
CA ALA A 98 24.58 3.20 6.92
C ALA A 98 24.91 3.75 8.30
N VAL A 99 25.01 5.07 8.41
CA VAL A 99 25.19 5.76 9.68
C VAL A 99 23.98 6.63 9.93
N GLY A 100 23.27 6.41 11.03
CA GLY A 100 22.08 7.18 11.34
C GLY A 100 21.99 7.58 12.81
N ARG A 101 21.09 8.52 13.08
CA ARG A 101 20.95 9.23 14.35
C ARG A 101 19.52 9.13 14.85
N ALA A 102 19.38 8.93 16.16
CA ALA A 102 18.10 8.73 16.84
C ALA A 102 17.31 7.51 16.34
N ALA A 103 16.50 6.94 17.24
CA ALA A 103 15.62 5.82 16.93
C ALA A 103 14.20 6.21 17.34
N ASP A 104 13.26 6.09 16.40
CA ASP A 104 11.83 6.04 16.71
C ASP A 104 11.32 4.63 16.59
N HIS A 105 10.24 4.29 17.29
CA HIS A 105 9.52 3.06 17.02
C HIS A 105 8.49 3.27 15.89
N ALA A 106 8.60 2.44 14.85
CA ALA A 106 7.54 2.28 13.87
C ALA A 106 6.50 1.30 14.45
N LEU A 107 5.29 1.79 14.67
CA LEU A 107 4.21 1.00 15.25
C LEU A 107 3.45 0.20 14.19
N SER A 108 2.94 -0.96 14.57
CA SER A 108 2.07 -1.76 13.73
C SER A 108 0.73 -1.07 13.51
N VAL A 109 0.23 -1.10 12.28
CA VAL A 109 -1.14 -0.65 11.93
C VAL A 109 -2.07 -1.83 11.62
N VAL A 110 -1.58 -3.06 11.77
CA VAL A 110 -2.33 -4.31 11.63
C VAL A 110 -2.12 -5.18 12.86
N SER A 111 -3.08 -6.04 13.17
CA SER A 111 -2.88 -7.15 14.11
C SER A 111 -2.64 -8.44 13.31
N GLY A 112 -1.84 -9.35 13.84
CA GLY A 112 -1.57 -10.63 13.20
C GLY A 112 -0.33 -11.34 13.71
N VAL A 113 0.17 -12.28 12.91
CA VAL A 113 1.38 -13.07 13.24
C VAL A 113 2.51 -12.70 12.29
N VAL A 114 3.71 -12.51 12.82
CA VAL A 114 4.91 -12.25 12.01
C VAL A 114 5.35 -13.53 11.30
N GLU A 115 5.32 -13.55 9.97
CA GLU A 115 5.73 -14.69 9.16
C GLU A 115 7.19 -14.64 8.72
N SER A 116 7.73 -13.44 8.51
CA SER A 116 9.13 -13.27 8.14
C SER A 116 9.69 -11.94 8.63
N VAL A 117 10.98 -11.97 8.96
CA VAL A 117 11.78 -10.79 9.29
C VAL A 117 13.09 -10.93 8.55
N ASP A 118 13.38 -10.00 7.65
CA ASP A 118 14.65 -9.95 6.92
C ASP A 118 15.16 -8.51 6.79
N GLY A 119 16.33 -8.33 6.16
CA GLY A 119 16.92 -7.00 5.96
C GLY A 119 16.13 -6.06 5.04
N ARG A 120 15.02 -6.52 4.43
CA ARG A 120 14.13 -5.73 3.56
C ARG A 120 12.86 -5.31 4.29
N GLY A 121 12.37 -6.13 5.22
CA GLY A 121 11.11 -5.88 5.87
C GLY A 121 10.67 -6.92 6.89
N ILE A 122 9.49 -6.66 7.45
CA ILE A 122 8.72 -7.58 8.28
C ILE A 122 7.43 -7.91 7.52
N ALA A 123 7.13 -9.20 7.36
CA ALA A 123 5.86 -9.65 6.80
C ALA A 123 4.95 -10.14 7.92
N ILE A 124 3.74 -9.60 8.00
CA ILE A 124 2.73 -9.93 9.00
C ILE A 124 1.53 -10.53 8.28
N ARG A 125 1.13 -11.74 8.68
CA ARG A 125 -0.15 -12.31 8.29
C ARG A 125 -1.25 -11.61 9.06
N ALA A 126 -1.85 -10.60 8.43
CA ALA A 126 -2.80 -9.72 9.08
C ALA A 126 -4.17 -10.39 9.27
N GLU A 127 -4.80 -10.11 10.40
CA GLU A 127 -6.17 -10.51 10.67
C GLU A 127 -7.15 -9.62 9.90
N GLY A 128 -8.17 -10.23 9.29
CA GLY A 128 -9.20 -9.51 8.56
C GLY A 128 -9.27 -9.85 7.07
N ASP A 129 -10.22 -9.20 6.40
CA ASP A 129 -10.47 -9.39 4.98
C ASP A 129 -9.83 -8.24 4.19
N GLY A 130 -9.01 -8.58 3.21
CA GLY A 130 -8.35 -7.61 2.34
C GLY A 130 -9.18 -7.31 1.09
N LEU A 131 -9.54 -6.05 0.88
CA LEU A 131 -10.01 -5.53 -0.41
C LEU A 131 -8.81 -5.04 -1.23
N PRO A 132 -8.41 -5.72 -2.31
CA PRO A 132 -7.25 -5.33 -3.10
C PRO A 132 -7.43 -3.94 -3.73
N GLY A 133 -6.38 -3.14 -3.69
CA GLY A 133 -6.27 -1.89 -4.42
C GLY A 133 -5.38 -2.05 -5.65
N ALA A 134 -5.71 -1.35 -6.73
CA ALA A 134 -4.89 -1.33 -7.93
C ALA A 134 -3.78 -0.25 -7.87
N ILE A 135 -4.06 0.88 -7.21
CA ILE A 135 -3.11 1.99 -7.07
C ILE A 135 -3.08 2.45 -5.62
N ARG A 136 -1.90 2.84 -5.17
CA ARG A 136 -1.71 3.43 -3.85
C ARG A 136 -0.67 4.54 -3.88
N TRP A 137 -0.90 5.54 -3.03
CA TRP A 137 0.10 6.53 -2.63
C TRP A 137 0.16 6.64 -1.10
N GLY A 138 1.33 6.97 -0.56
CA GLY A 138 1.51 7.28 0.86
C GLY A 138 2.03 6.11 1.71
N ARG A 139 1.65 6.04 2.98
CA ARG A 139 2.08 4.99 3.95
C ARG A 139 0.91 4.09 4.35
N SER A 140 1.17 3.00 5.07
CA SER A 140 0.07 2.28 5.72
C SER A 140 -0.53 3.15 6.81
N VAL A 141 -1.86 3.22 6.88
CA VAL A 141 -2.59 4.08 7.82
C VAL A 141 -3.83 3.35 8.32
N ARG A 142 -4.21 3.62 9.56
CA ARG A 142 -5.43 3.12 10.18
C ARG A 142 -6.32 4.28 10.60
N GLY A 143 -7.62 4.11 10.48
CA GLY A 143 -8.60 5.04 11.00
C GLY A 143 -10.04 4.57 10.77
N ARG A 144 -10.97 5.25 11.44
CA ARG A 144 -12.41 5.05 11.27
C ARG A 144 -12.83 5.32 9.82
N LEU A 145 -13.54 4.39 9.21
CA LEU A 145 -14.07 4.55 7.85
C LEU A 145 -15.24 5.54 7.85
N MET A 146 -15.18 6.53 6.96
CA MET A 146 -16.24 7.51 6.74
C MET A 146 -16.63 7.53 5.27
N LEU A 147 -17.92 7.43 4.97
CA LEU A 147 -18.42 7.60 3.61
C LEU A 147 -18.49 9.10 3.31
N GLY A 148 -17.63 9.58 2.41
CA GLY A 148 -17.65 10.97 1.94
C GLY A 148 -18.65 11.21 0.80
N VAL A 149 -19.22 10.14 0.26
CA VAL A 149 -20.26 10.14 -0.77
C VAL A 149 -21.28 9.05 -0.46
N SER A 150 -22.47 9.13 -1.06
CA SER A 150 -23.57 8.16 -0.85
C SER A 150 -23.67 7.08 -1.92
N THR A 151 -22.90 7.19 -3.02
CA THR A 151 -22.95 6.25 -4.15
C THR A 151 -21.54 5.89 -4.63
N PRO A 152 -21.34 4.71 -5.23
CA PRO A 152 -20.03 4.27 -5.73
C PRO A 152 -19.46 5.15 -6.85
N ASP A 153 -20.33 5.82 -7.60
CA ASP A 153 -20.01 6.76 -8.68
C ASP A 153 -19.94 8.22 -8.21
N GLY A 154 -20.07 8.47 -6.90
CA GLY A 154 -20.09 9.81 -6.33
C GLY A 154 -18.81 10.60 -6.53
N ASP A 155 -18.93 11.93 -6.42
CA ASP A 155 -17.83 12.87 -6.53
C ASP A 155 -17.52 13.51 -5.17
N LEU A 156 -16.36 13.18 -4.58
CA LEU A 156 -15.93 13.80 -3.34
C LEU A 156 -15.38 15.21 -3.58
N ARG A 157 -16.18 16.21 -3.21
CA ARG A 157 -15.78 17.62 -3.24
C ARG A 157 -15.01 18.00 -1.99
N ALA A 158 -14.08 18.95 -2.11
CA ALA A 158 -13.36 19.49 -0.97
C ALA A 158 -14.32 20.02 0.12
N SER A 159 -15.38 20.72 -0.26
CA SER A 159 -16.37 21.26 0.68
C SER A 159 -17.12 20.20 1.50
N ALA A 160 -17.15 18.95 1.06
CA ALA A 160 -17.77 17.85 1.80
C ALA A 160 -16.88 17.30 2.92
N ILE A 161 -15.62 17.73 3.00
CA ILE A 161 -14.67 17.33 4.03
C ILE A 161 -14.61 18.42 5.10
N ASP A 162 -15.00 18.06 6.31
CA ASP A 162 -14.99 18.93 7.48
C ASP A 162 -14.12 18.35 8.61
N VAL A 163 -14.13 19.01 9.77
CA VAL A 163 -13.32 18.63 10.92
C VAL A 163 -13.75 17.28 11.52
N ALA A 164 -14.98 16.81 11.27
CA ALA A 164 -15.44 15.52 11.75
C ALA A 164 -14.72 14.34 11.05
N ALA A 165 -14.11 14.58 9.89
CA ALA A 165 -13.30 13.60 9.18
C ALA A 165 -11.87 13.46 9.75
N ALA A 166 -11.46 14.26 10.74
CA ALA A 166 -10.13 14.15 11.34
C ALA A 166 -9.89 12.74 11.91
N GLY A 167 -8.73 12.16 11.59
CA GLY A 167 -8.38 10.80 12.00
C GLY A 167 -9.06 9.68 11.19
N SER A 168 -9.98 9.99 10.28
CA SER A 168 -10.74 9.01 9.51
C SER A 168 -10.05 8.57 8.21
N ILE A 169 -10.57 7.51 7.59
CA ILE A 169 -10.32 7.16 6.19
C ILE A 169 -11.61 7.45 5.41
N VAL A 170 -11.55 8.32 4.41
CA VAL A 170 -12.72 8.80 3.68
C VAL A 170 -12.91 8.05 2.36
N VAL A 171 -14.11 7.55 2.10
CA VAL A 171 -14.49 6.95 0.81
C VAL A 171 -15.02 8.02 -0.13
N ALA A 172 -14.39 8.16 -1.30
CA ALA A 172 -14.61 9.27 -2.23
C ALA A 172 -15.52 8.95 -3.43
N GLY A 173 -15.84 7.68 -3.69
CA GLY A 173 -16.57 7.27 -4.89
C GLY A 173 -15.67 7.26 -6.13
N ALA A 174 -16.19 7.74 -7.26
CA ALA A 174 -15.50 7.70 -8.54
C ALA A 174 -14.45 8.79 -8.72
N ARG A 175 -14.69 9.97 -8.14
CA ARG A 175 -13.85 11.15 -8.34
C ARG A 175 -13.34 11.69 -7.02
N VAL A 176 -12.04 11.92 -7.00
CA VAL A 176 -11.38 12.76 -6.02
C VAL A 176 -10.33 13.62 -6.73
N ASP A 177 -10.35 14.92 -6.48
CA ASP A 177 -9.36 15.84 -7.02
C ASP A 177 -8.27 16.18 -5.99
N ILE A 178 -7.25 16.90 -6.45
CA ILE A 178 -6.13 17.29 -5.60
C ILE A 178 -6.55 18.28 -4.51
N GLU A 179 -7.60 19.06 -4.72
CA GLU A 179 -8.10 20.04 -3.74
C GLU A 179 -8.74 19.31 -2.55
N ALA A 180 -9.61 18.33 -2.83
CA ALA A 180 -10.22 17.47 -1.82
C ALA A 180 -9.15 16.70 -1.04
N ILE A 181 -8.16 16.11 -1.71
CA ILE A 181 -7.06 15.40 -1.02
C ILE A 181 -6.22 16.37 -0.18
N THR A 182 -5.90 17.56 -0.70
CA THR A 182 -5.12 18.56 0.04
C THR A 182 -5.87 19.02 1.29
N ARG A 183 -7.18 19.26 1.17
CA ARG A 183 -8.04 19.62 2.31
C ARG A 183 -8.16 18.47 3.31
N ALA A 184 -8.32 17.23 2.86
CA ALA A 184 -8.34 16.05 3.73
C ALA A 184 -7.06 15.99 4.58
N ARG A 185 -5.89 16.17 3.94
CA ARG A 185 -4.59 16.21 4.63
C ARG A 185 -4.51 17.34 5.64
N ALA A 186 -5.00 18.53 5.29
CA ALA A 186 -5.00 19.70 6.17
C ALA A 186 -5.90 19.52 7.41
N LEU A 187 -7.02 18.79 7.27
CA LEU A 187 -7.96 18.50 8.34
C LEU A 187 -7.58 17.25 9.17
N GLY A 188 -6.44 16.62 8.89
CA GLY A 188 -5.96 15.47 9.64
C GLY A 188 -6.66 14.14 9.31
N VAL A 189 -7.33 14.03 8.16
CA VAL A 189 -7.79 12.75 7.60
C VAL A 189 -6.58 11.84 7.42
N ARG A 190 -6.71 10.54 7.70
CA ARG A 190 -5.63 9.55 7.57
C ARG A 190 -5.49 9.00 6.16
N GLY A 191 -6.58 8.89 5.41
CA GLY A 191 -6.49 8.50 4.02
C GLY A 191 -7.78 8.61 3.22
N VAL A 192 -7.67 8.35 1.92
CA VAL A 192 -8.80 8.40 0.98
C VAL A 192 -8.84 7.12 0.16
N ILE A 193 -10.04 6.54 0.02
CA ILE A 193 -10.33 5.39 -0.85
C ILE A 193 -11.19 5.88 -2.01
N CYS A 194 -10.85 5.50 -3.24
CA CYS A 194 -11.60 5.87 -4.45
C CYS A 194 -11.70 4.67 -5.41
N GLY A 195 -12.61 4.75 -6.39
CA GLY A 195 -12.68 3.76 -7.46
C GLY A 195 -11.49 3.91 -8.41
N GLY A 196 -11.25 5.11 -8.94
CA GLY A 196 -10.09 5.40 -9.79
C GLY A 196 -9.30 6.63 -9.38
N LEU A 197 -7.99 6.64 -9.70
CA LEU A 197 -7.11 7.79 -9.47
C LEU A 197 -6.54 8.34 -10.78
N MET A 198 -6.64 9.65 -10.97
CA MET A 198 -6.01 10.34 -12.08
C MET A 198 -4.48 10.29 -11.96
N SER A 199 -3.77 9.92 -13.02
CA SER A 199 -2.28 9.95 -13.02
C SER A 199 -1.72 11.35 -12.73
N LYS A 200 -2.45 12.41 -13.10
CA LYS A 200 -2.10 13.80 -12.75
C LYS A 200 -2.11 14.02 -11.23
N VAL A 201 -3.13 13.52 -10.54
CA VAL A 201 -3.25 13.64 -9.07
C VAL A 201 -2.13 12.87 -8.39
N LEU A 202 -1.83 11.65 -8.85
CA LEU A 202 -0.70 10.87 -8.31
C LEU A 202 0.64 11.62 -8.42
N ARG A 203 0.95 12.19 -9.59
CA ARG A 203 2.17 13.01 -9.76
C ARG A 203 2.19 14.24 -8.87
N GLN A 204 1.04 14.89 -8.67
CA GLN A 204 0.93 16.05 -7.77
C GLN A 204 1.18 15.64 -6.32
N LEU A 205 0.70 14.47 -5.90
CA LEU A 205 0.97 13.92 -4.57
C LEU A 205 2.46 13.59 -4.38
N GLU A 206 3.10 12.95 -5.37
CA GLU A 206 4.54 12.67 -5.35
C GLU A 206 5.39 13.94 -5.28
N ALA A 207 5.05 14.96 -6.09
CA ALA A 207 5.73 16.26 -6.06
C ALA A 207 5.49 17.01 -4.74
N SER A 208 4.32 16.84 -4.12
CA SER A 208 4.05 17.38 -2.78
C SER A 208 4.86 16.66 -1.70
N ASP A 209 4.99 15.33 -1.78
CA ASP A 209 5.76 14.55 -0.82
C ASP A 209 7.24 14.90 -0.88
N ALA A 210 7.79 15.02 -2.09
CA ALA A 210 9.18 15.38 -2.30
C ALA A 210 9.53 16.72 -1.64
N ARG A 211 8.63 17.71 -1.74
CA ARG A 211 8.79 19.02 -1.07
C ARG A 211 8.68 18.91 0.45
N GLN A 212 7.75 18.10 0.95
CA GLN A 212 7.53 17.95 2.40
C GLN A 212 8.64 17.15 3.10
N ARG A 213 9.25 16.19 2.41
CA ARG A 213 10.42 15.46 2.94
C ARG A 213 11.65 16.35 3.15
N ALA A 214 11.71 17.50 2.50
CA ALA A 214 12.73 18.51 2.74
C ALA A 214 12.43 19.40 3.98
N SER A 215 11.27 19.23 4.62
CA SER A 215 10.87 19.98 5.82
C SER A 215 11.32 19.26 7.09
N LEU A 216 11.68 20.03 8.12
CA LEU A 216 12.16 19.51 9.42
C LEU A 216 11.09 18.73 10.21
N HIS A 217 9.81 18.99 9.94
CA HIS A 217 8.69 18.32 10.59
C HIS A 217 8.00 17.38 9.60
N PRO A 218 8.15 16.06 9.74
CA PRO A 218 7.45 15.10 8.90
C PRO A 218 5.94 15.28 9.06
N PRO A 219 5.17 15.39 7.96
CA PRO A 219 3.72 15.46 8.05
C PRO A 219 3.18 14.15 8.65
N PRO A 220 1.99 14.19 9.27
CA PRO A 220 1.28 12.98 9.66
C PRO A 220 1.14 12.02 8.48
N PRO A 221 1.18 10.70 8.73
CA PRO A 221 1.05 9.71 7.66
C PRO A 221 -0.33 9.86 7.00
N PHE A 222 -0.32 9.82 5.66
CA PHE A 222 -1.51 9.88 4.82
C PHE A 222 -1.43 8.80 3.75
N ALA A 223 -2.58 8.31 3.28
CA ALA A 223 -2.65 7.39 2.15
C ALA A 223 -3.78 7.74 1.17
N VAL A 224 -3.57 7.41 -0.10
CA VAL A 224 -4.64 7.35 -1.11
C VAL A 224 -4.61 5.96 -1.72
N LEU A 225 -5.75 5.32 -1.85
CA LEU A 225 -5.88 4.02 -2.50
C LEU A 225 -7.02 4.03 -3.51
N ALA A 226 -6.74 3.54 -4.72
CA ALA A 226 -7.73 3.35 -5.77
C ALA A 226 -7.97 1.85 -5.97
N LEU A 227 -9.23 1.44 -5.94
CA LEU A 227 -9.62 0.04 -6.04
C LEU A 227 -9.56 -0.48 -7.49
N ASP A 228 -9.96 0.34 -8.44
CA ASP A 228 -10.17 -0.03 -9.85
C ASP A 228 -9.16 0.63 -10.82
N GLY A 229 -8.09 1.23 -10.29
CA GLY A 229 -6.93 1.66 -11.07
C GLY A 229 -7.00 3.12 -11.52
N TYR A 230 -6.54 3.38 -12.75
CA TYR A 230 -6.44 4.74 -13.28
C TYR A 230 -7.75 5.15 -13.96
N GLY A 231 -8.08 6.43 -13.89
CA GLY A 231 -9.24 6.99 -14.57
C GLY A 231 -10.37 7.39 -13.62
N LEU A 232 -11.46 7.88 -14.20
CA LEU A 232 -12.70 8.16 -13.48
C LEU A 232 -13.45 6.83 -13.47
N ARG A 233 -13.44 6.15 -12.33
CA ARG A 233 -14.02 4.81 -12.21
C ARG A 233 -14.82 4.73 -10.94
N PRO A 234 -16.08 4.26 -10.98
CA PRO A 234 -16.84 4.01 -9.76
C PRO A 234 -16.15 2.96 -8.89
N ILE A 235 -16.43 2.97 -7.60
CA ILE A 235 -16.02 1.88 -6.72
C ILE A 235 -16.75 0.60 -7.17
N PRO A 236 -16.05 -0.54 -7.37
CA PRO A 236 -16.69 -1.79 -7.73
C PRO A 236 -17.77 -2.18 -6.70
N GLY A 237 -18.94 -2.64 -7.17
CA GLY A 237 -20.11 -2.96 -6.35
C GLY A 237 -19.80 -3.73 -5.05
N PRO A 238 -19.08 -4.87 -5.10
CA PRO A 238 -18.82 -5.67 -3.90
C PRO A 238 -17.88 -4.95 -2.92
N ALA A 239 -16.97 -4.12 -3.44
CA ALA A 239 -16.10 -3.30 -2.61
C ALA A 239 -16.88 -2.13 -1.99
N TRP A 240 -17.82 -1.53 -2.73
CA TRP A 240 -18.72 -0.51 -2.20
C TRP A 240 -19.59 -1.06 -1.07
N ASP A 241 -20.17 -2.25 -1.25
CA ASP A 241 -20.98 -2.91 -0.23
C ASP A 241 -20.16 -3.22 1.02
N ALA A 242 -18.94 -3.73 0.84
CA ALA A 242 -18.04 -4.02 1.95
C ALA A 242 -17.62 -2.75 2.71
N LEU A 243 -17.29 -1.67 1.99
CA LEU A 243 -16.97 -0.37 2.60
C LEU A 243 -18.18 0.25 3.30
N SER A 244 -19.36 0.15 2.70
CA SER A 244 -20.61 0.65 3.29
C SER A 244 -20.96 -0.11 4.57
N ALA A 245 -20.82 -1.43 4.58
CA ALA A 245 -21.02 -2.27 5.77
C ALA A 245 -19.94 -2.06 6.86
N ALA A 246 -18.77 -1.53 6.48
CA ALA A 246 -17.69 -1.16 7.39
C ALA A 246 -17.75 0.31 7.84
N ALA A 247 -18.72 1.10 7.36
CA ALA A 247 -18.84 2.50 7.71
C ALA A 247 -18.88 2.69 9.23
N GLY A 248 -18.07 3.61 9.74
CA GLY A 248 -17.92 3.89 11.16
C GLY A 248 -17.03 2.93 11.95
N LYS A 249 -16.52 1.85 11.34
CA LYS A 249 -15.56 0.91 11.94
C LYS A 249 -14.13 1.30 11.60
N GLU A 250 -13.17 0.81 12.38
CA GLU A 250 -11.74 0.95 12.08
C GLU A 250 -11.35 0.09 10.87
N VAL A 251 -10.63 0.70 9.93
CA VAL A 251 -10.04 0.01 8.77
C VAL A 251 -8.59 0.44 8.58
N THR A 252 -7.82 -0.37 7.85
CA THR A 252 -6.41 -0.06 7.56
C THR A 252 -6.18 -0.03 6.05
N ILE A 253 -5.63 1.06 5.53
CA ILE A 253 -5.01 1.05 4.20
C ILE A 253 -3.60 0.49 4.36
N VAL A 254 -3.32 -0.63 3.71
CA VAL A 254 -2.02 -1.29 3.73
C VAL A 254 -1.20 -0.86 2.51
N ALA A 255 0.09 -0.64 2.75
CA ALA A 255 1.02 -0.18 1.74
C ALA A 255 1.38 -1.24 0.70
N ASP A 256 1.68 -2.43 1.19
CA ASP A 256 2.25 -3.52 0.44
C ASP A 256 1.71 -4.85 1.00
N PRO A 257 0.92 -5.61 0.22
CA PRO A 257 0.32 -5.19 -1.03
C PRO A 257 -0.67 -4.03 -0.82
N PRO A 258 -0.98 -3.24 -1.86
CA PRO A 258 -2.02 -2.21 -1.76
C PRO A 258 -3.39 -2.88 -1.52
N LEU A 259 -3.95 -2.68 -0.32
CA LEU A 259 -5.28 -3.16 0.03
C LEU A 259 -5.92 -2.33 1.14
N VAL A 260 -7.23 -2.47 1.32
CA VAL A 260 -7.97 -2.04 2.50
C VAL A 260 -8.26 -3.28 3.34
N LEU A 261 -7.73 -3.31 4.55
CA LEU A 261 -8.00 -4.35 5.53
C LEU A 261 -9.24 -3.97 6.34
N LEU A 262 -10.27 -4.80 6.25
CA LEU A 262 -11.50 -4.71 7.02
C LEU A 262 -11.45 -5.72 8.17
N ALA A 263 -12.16 -5.43 9.26
CA ALA A 263 -12.39 -6.43 10.30
C ALA A 263 -12.98 -7.71 9.68
N ALA A 264 -12.52 -8.88 10.13
CA ALA A 264 -12.95 -10.16 9.60
C ALA A 264 -14.49 -10.27 9.60
N GLY A 265 -15.08 -10.42 8.43
CA GLY A 265 -16.49 -10.74 8.24
C GLY A 265 -16.70 -12.24 8.05
N PRO A 266 -17.94 -12.70 7.78
CA PRO A 266 -18.13 -14.03 7.23
C PRO A 266 -17.30 -14.14 5.96
N LYS A 267 -16.37 -15.11 5.91
CA LYS A 267 -15.46 -15.32 4.78
C LYS A 267 -16.27 -15.29 3.48
N ARG A 268 -16.16 -14.21 2.71
CA ARG A 268 -16.67 -14.20 1.34
C ARG A 268 -15.83 -15.23 0.61
N ARG A 269 -16.48 -16.35 0.28
CA ARG A 269 -15.89 -17.34 -0.60
C ARG A 269 -15.41 -16.57 -1.82
N ALA A 270 -14.24 -16.88 -2.36
CA ALA A 270 -13.89 -16.48 -3.71
C ALA A 270 -14.97 -17.10 -4.61
N SER A 271 -16.07 -16.41 -4.81
CA SER A 271 -17.13 -17.01 -5.58
C SER A 271 -16.73 -16.96 -7.03
N GLY A 272 -16.86 -18.14 -7.64
CA GLY A 272 -17.08 -18.38 -9.04
C GLY A 272 -16.15 -17.71 -10.04
N ASP A 273 -15.95 -18.38 -11.15
CA ASP A 273 -15.57 -17.68 -12.38
C ASP A 273 -16.71 -16.75 -12.86
N LEU A 274 -17.85 -16.64 -12.17
CA LEU A 274 -18.96 -15.80 -12.55
C LEU A 274 -18.61 -14.31 -12.40
N VAL A 275 -18.90 -13.53 -13.43
CA VAL A 275 -18.60 -12.10 -13.51
C VAL A 275 -19.74 -11.32 -14.15
N ARG A 276 -19.90 -10.06 -13.75
CA ARG A 276 -20.73 -9.04 -14.42
C ARG A 276 -19.84 -7.95 -14.97
N VAL A 277 -20.12 -7.50 -16.18
CA VAL A 277 -19.40 -6.38 -16.79
C VAL A 277 -19.90 -5.06 -16.21
N THR A 278 -19.02 -4.26 -15.64
CA THR A 278 -19.34 -2.99 -14.96
C THR A 278 -19.04 -1.75 -15.78
N ALA A 279 -18.39 -1.90 -16.94
CA ALA A 279 -18.09 -0.79 -17.84
C ALA A 279 -17.94 -1.23 -19.31
N GLY A 280 -18.07 -0.26 -20.22
CA GLY A 280 -17.87 -0.47 -21.66
C GLY A 280 -19.05 -1.11 -22.38
N ARG A 281 -18.80 -1.67 -23.57
CA ARG A 281 -19.85 -2.10 -24.52
C ARG A 281 -20.76 -3.23 -24.02
N HIS A 282 -20.32 -3.95 -22.99
CA HIS A 282 -21.03 -5.10 -22.43
C HIS A 282 -21.60 -4.82 -21.04
N LEU A 283 -21.64 -3.56 -20.61
CA LEU A 283 -22.16 -3.14 -19.31
C LEU A 283 -23.45 -3.87 -18.93
N GLY A 284 -23.48 -4.42 -17.71
CA GLY A 284 -24.60 -5.14 -17.12
C GLY A 284 -24.70 -6.61 -17.54
N ARG A 285 -23.92 -7.09 -18.53
CA ARG A 285 -23.94 -8.50 -18.93
C ARG A 285 -23.20 -9.37 -17.93
N GLU A 286 -23.76 -10.54 -17.65
CA GLU A 286 -23.14 -11.58 -16.83
C GLU A 286 -22.44 -12.61 -17.70
N GLY A 287 -21.55 -13.38 -17.10
CA GLY A 287 -20.80 -14.42 -17.77
C GLY A 287 -19.80 -15.09 -16.86
N ARG A 288 -18.88 -15.83 -17.48
CA ARG A 288 -17.84 -16.60 -16.78
C ARG A 288 -16.44 -16.22 -17.25
N LEU A 289 -15.58 -15.75 -16.36
CA LEU A 289 -14.15 -15.53 -16.58
C LEU A 289 -13.45 -16.87 -16.82
N LEU A 290 -13.13 -17.16 -18.07
CA LEU A 290 -12.51 -18.41 -18.49
C LEU A 290 -11.00 -18.42 -18.24
N ASP A 291 -10.34 -17.30 -18.47
CA ASP A 291 -8.88 -17.19 -18.41
C ASP A 291 -8.42 -15.74 -18.25
N LEU A 292 -7.18 -15.52 -17.80
CA LEU A 292 -6.54 -14.21 -17.78
C LEU A 292 -5.82 -13.97 -19.10
N ARG A 293 -6.04 -12.81 -19.72
CA ARG A 293 -5.45 -12.42 -21.00
C ARG A 293 -4.66 -11.15 -20.84
N GLY A 294 -3.33 -11.30 -20.75
CA GLY A 294 -2.32 -10.24 -20.95
C GLY A 294 -2.76 -8.84 -20.51
N GLN A 295 -2.55 -7.86 -21.39
CA GLN A 295 -3.02 -6.49 -21.19
C GLN A 295 -3.87 -6.05 -22.39
N LEU A 296 -4.98 -5.40 -22.13
CA LEU A 296 -5.84 -4.73 -23.11
C LEU A 296 -5.53 -3.23 -23.11
N ARG A 297 -5.42 -2.64 -24.29
CA ARG A 297 -5.27 -1.18 -24.43
C ARG A 297 -6.64 -0.52 -24.27
N GLY A 298 -6.82 0.19 -23.16
CA GLY A 298 -8.02 0.95 -22.84
C GLY A 298 -8.02 2.36 -23.44
N VAL A 299 -9.09 3.09 -23.15
CA VAL A 299 -9.26 4.49 -23.53
C VAL A 299 -8.14 5.35 -22.92
N GLY A 300 -7.61 6.30 -23.69
CA GLY A 300 -6.49 7.14 -23.26
C GLY A 300 -5.12 6.46 -23.29
N GLY A 301 -5.00 5.28 -23.90
CA GLY A 301 -3.72 4.59 -24.11
C GLY A 301 -3.19 3.83 -22.90
N VAL A 302 -4.01 3.64 -21.87
CA VAL A 302 -3.65 2.87 -20.67
C VAL A 302 -3.73 1.38 -20.95
N TYR A 303 -2.75 0.59 -20.49
CA TYR A 303 -2.77 -0.86 -20.58
C TYR A 303 -3.33 -1.46 -19.28
N LEU A 304 -4.42 -2.21 -19.39
CA LEU A 304 -5.12 -2.81 -18.25
C LEU A 304 -5.02 -4.34 -18.32
N PRO A 305 -4.77 -5.04 -17.20
CA PRO A 305 -4.92 -6.50 -17.17
C PRO A 305 -6.31 -6.89 -17.67
N ALA A 306 -6.40 -7.93 -18.51
CA ALA A 306 -7.68 -8.37 -19.05
C ALA A 306 -7.94 -9.86 -18.80
N GLY A 307 -9.18 -10.25 -18.98
CA GLY A 307 -9.66 -11.62 -18.85
C GLY A 307 -10.52 -12.00 -20.06
N LEU A 308 -10.46 -13.27 -20.46
CA LEU A 308 -11.38 -13.84 -21.42
C LEU A 308 -12.67 -14.21 -20.68
N VAL A 309 -13.76 -13.53 -21.00
CA VAL A 309 -15.08 -13.75 -20.40
C VAL A 309 -16.01 -14.38 -21.42
N SER A 310 -16.69 -15.44 -21.01
CA SER A 310 -17.81 -16.05 -21.70
C SER A 310 -19.09 -15.35 -21.27
N LEU A 311 -19.60 -14.40 -22.05
CA LEU A 311 -20.82 -13.67 -21.72
C LEU A 311 -22.05 -14.50 -22.08
N ASP A 312 -23.04 -14.47 -21.19
CA ASP A 312 -24.31 -15.14 -21.39
C ASP A 312 -25.10 -14.47 -22.53
N GLY A 313 -25.84 -15.27 -23.29
CA GLY A 313 -26.73 -14.79 -24.35
C GLY A 313 -27.78 -13.83 -23.79
N ARG A 314 -28.21 -12.83 -24.57
CA ARG A 314 -29.29 -11.93 -24.13
C ARG A 314 -30.64 -12.65 -24.06
N THR A 315 -30.76 -13.74 -24.82
CA THR A 315 -31.83 -14.73 -24.77
C THR A 315 -31.23 -16.14 -24.66
N PRO A 316 -31.98 -17.15 -24.18
CA PRO A 316 -31.49 -18.53 -24.09
C PRO A 316 -31.05 -19.15 -25.44
N SER A 317 -31.50 -18.57 -26.55
CA SER A 317 -31.16 -18.95 -27.91
C SER A 317 -29.94 -18.22 -28.48
N ASP A 318 -29.44 -17.18 -27.81
CA ASP A 318 -28.30 -16.41 -28.31
C ASP A 318 -26.99 -17.17 -28.12
N PRO A 319 -26.06 -17.08 -29.08
CA PRO A 319 -24.75 -17.70 -28.96
C PRO A 319 -23.95 -17.06 -27.81
N VAL A 320 -23.21 -17.91 -27.09
CA VAL A 320 -22.27 -17.51 -26.04
C VAL A 320 -21.16 -16.66 -26.67
N GLU A 321 -21.01 -15.41 -26.21
CA GLU A 321 -20.04 -14.46 -26.77
C GLU A 321 -18.77 -14.44 -25.92
N ARG A 322 -17.62 -14.84 -26.49
CA ARG A 322 -16.33 -14.76 -25.78
C ARG A 322 -15.67 -13.42 -26.05
N GLN A 323 -15.40 -12.67 -24.99
CA GLN A 323 -14.86 -11.32 -25.08
C GLN A 323 -13.69 -11.12 -24.14
N THR A 324 -12.69 -10.39 -24.61
CA THR A 324 -11.60 -9.94 -23.74
C THR A 324 -12.02 -8.63 -23.11
N ILE A 325 -12.17 -8.63 -21.78
CA ILE A 325 -12.65 -7.49 -21.00
C ILE A 325 -11.58 -7.15 -19.97
N ALA A 326 -11.32 -5.86 -19.74
CA ALA A 326 -10.38 -5.47 -18.69
C ALA A 326 -10.89 -6.01 -17.35
N LEU A 327 -10.00 -6.56 -16.52
CA LEU A 327 -10.39 -7.10 -15.22
C LEU A 327 -10.99 -6.03 -14.31
N ALA A 328 -10.62 -4.76 -14.53
CA ALA A 328 -11.22 -3.59 -13.89
C ALA A 328 -12.71 -3.40 -14.25
N ASP A 329 -13.11 -3.80 -15.45
CA ASP A 329 -14.48 -3.66 -15.94
C ASP A 329 -15.32 -4.92 -15.60
N LEU A 330 -14.84 -5.78 -14.70
CA LEU A 330 -15.50 -7.02 -14.26
C LEU A 330 -15.72 -7.02 -12.75
N GLU A 331 -16.97 -7.18 -12.34
CA GLU A 331 -17.40 -7.51 -10.98
C GLU A 331 -17.52 -9.03 -10.87
N ARG A 332 -17.00 -9.67 -9.81
CA ARG A 332 -17.27 -11.10 -9.57
C ARG A 332 -18.61 -11.28 -8.87
N LEU A 333 -19.40 -12.25 -9.32
CA LEU A 333 -20.71 -12.57 -8.74
C LEU A 333 -20.60 -13.77 -7.81
N ASP A 334 -21.31 -13.68 -6.68
CA ASP A 334 -21.37 -14.71 -5.64
C ASP A 334 -22.31 -15.88 -5.98
#